data_AF-V4TNR1-F1
#
_entry.id   AF-V4TNR1-F1
#
_cell.length_a   1.000
_cell.length_b   1.000
_cell.length_c   1.000
_cell.angle_alpha   90.00
_cell.angle_beta   90.00
_cell.angle_gamma   90.00
#
_symmetry.space_group_name_H-M   'P 1'
#
loop_
_entity.id
_entity.type
_entity.pdbx_description
1 polymer ?
#
loop_
_entity_poly.entity_id
_entity_poly.type
_entity_poly.pdbx_seq_one_letter_code
_entity_poly.pdbx_strand_id
1 'polypeptide(L)'
;KDPVGVESRIKEIEALLGTGSTDVYKLGIWIWGIGGIGKTTIAGAIFNKISRHFEGSYFAHNVRDADQTGRLPHLRQELLSALLGGENVKNIPNTGLNFQSKRLTRRKVLIVFDDVNHLRQIEFLIGHLDWFASGSRIIITTRDKRVLSSCWVNQIYQVKELGGVDALKLFSRFSFGRDHLDASYVEPTKKIVKYAQGVPLVLWEWESAIRKLENVPHIEIQAAIKISFDGLDDHEQNIFLDIACFLKEERRDQVLSFLDACGFFAEMGLRVLIDKSLITISHSNTITMHDLLQDMGREIIRKESIHYPGERSRLWHHKDIYEVLTKNMGTEKIEGICLDMSKMRKLRFLKFYSSSINGENKCKISDFQGPEFAELRYLHWHGYPLKSLPSNIHLEKLVLLEMPRSNIQQLRKGLVMLDLSGCKSLKSLPAEISNLESLKKLNLSGCSKLKRLPEFSSAGNIEELWLDGTAIEELPPSIVELDLEKNNFKSMPESIIQLSNLKYLNISYCERLQSLSKLPCNLEWI
;
A
#
# COMPACT_ATOMS: atom_id res chain seq x y z
N LYS A 1 22.89 33.68 -6.54
CA LYS A 1 23.37 32.28 -6.42
C LYS A 1 22.71 31.49 -7.52
N ASP A 2 23.46 30.93 -8.47
CA ASP A 2 22.87 30.33 -9.67
C ASP A 2 22.30 28.94 -9.39
N PRO A 3 21.01 28.72 -9.66
CA PRO A 3 20.40 27.41 -9.46
C PRO A 3 20.81 26.43 -10.57
N VAL A 4 21.39 25.28 -10.19
CA VAL A 4 21.85 24.24 -11.12
C VAL A 4 20.64 23.48 -11.68
N GLY A 5 20.64 23.20 -13.00
CA GLY A 5 19.57 22.43 -13.66
C GLY A 5 18.22 23.14 -13.76
N VAL A 6 18.17 24.44 -13.44
CA VAL A 6 16.94 25.25 -13.47
C VAL A 6 16.72 25.94 -14.81
N GLU A 7 17.77 26.19 -15.61
CA GLU A 7 17.65 26.91 -16.89
C GLU A 7 16.78 26.19 -17.93
N SER A 8 16.89 24.86 -18.03
CA SER A 8 16.01 24.07 -18.92
C SER A 8 14.54 24.15 -18.49
N ARG A 9 14.28 24.08 -17.17
CA ARG A 9 12.94 24.19 -16.58
C ARG A 9 12.34 25.58 -16.75
N ILE A 10 13.17 26.62 -16.62
CA ILE A 10 12.78 28.00 -16.92
C ILE A 10 12.34 28.10 -18.37
N LYS A 11 13.12 27.56 -19.33
CA LYS A 11 12.76 27.59 -20.76
C LYS A 11 11.43 26.89 -21.05
N GLU A 12 11.17 25.76 -20.40
CA GLU A 12 9.87 25.05 -20.50
C GLU A 12 8.72 25.95 -20.01
N ILE A 13 8.87 26.57 -18.84
CA ILE A 13 7.82 27.46 -18.30
C ILE A 13 7.71 28.75 -19.11
N GLU A 14 8.80 29.28 -19.67
CA GLU A 14 8.79 30.44 -20.57
C GLU A 14 8.01 30.16 -21.85
N ALA A 15 8.15 28.94 -22.40
CA ALA A 15 7.34 28.50 -23.53
C ALA A 15 5.85 28.46 -23.16
N LEU A 16 5.51 28.02 -21.94
CA LEU A 16 4.13 28.06 -21.43
C LEU A 16 3.63 29.50 -21.18
N LEU A 17 4.51 30.44 -20.79
CA LEU A 17 4.18 31.84 -20.54
C LEU A 17 3.88 32.63 -21.82
N GLY A 18 4.30 32.12 -22.99
CA GLY A 18 4.04 32.71 -24.30
C GLY A 18 4.57 34.14 -24.40
N THR A 19 5.85 34.36 -24.06
CA THR A 19 6.49 35.69 -23.94
C THR A 19 6.50 36.54 -25.23
N GLY A 20 5.96 36.03 -26.34
CA GLY A 20 5.82 36.75 -27.62
C GLY A 20 4.39 36.95 -28.15
N SER A 21 3.34 36.50 -27.45
CA SER A 21 1.95 36.67 -27.92
C SER A 21 1.24 37.81 -27.18
N THR A 22 0.84 38.84 -27.92
CA THR A 22 0.03 39.98 -27.46
C THR A 22 -1.45 39.62 -27.24
N ASP A 23 -1.88 38.43 -27.68
CA ASP A 23 -3.30 38.08 -27.82
C ASP A 23 -3.83 37.04 -26.83
N VAL A 24 -3.03 36.61 -25.84
CA VAL A 24 -3.52 35.63 -24.85
C VAL A 24 -4.03 36.33 -23.59
N TYR A 25 -5.31 36.13 -23.32
CA TYR A 25 -5.99 36.38 -22.05
C TYR A 25 -5.12 35.96 -20.85
N LYS A 26 -5.33 36.64 -19.71
CA LYS A 26 -4.69 36.43 -18.40
C LYS A 26 -4.22 34.98 -18.21
N LEU A 27 -2.90 34.79 -18.18
CA LEU A 27 -2.31 33.46 -18.10
C LEU A 27 -1.83 33.22 -16.67
N GLY A 28 -2.48 32.27 -16.00
CA GLY A 28 -1.97 31.69 -14.77
C GLY A 28 -1.16 30.42 -15.06
N ILE A 29 -0.03 30.25 -14.40
CA ILE A 29 0.76 29.01 -14.39
C ILE A 29 0.80 28.44 -12.99
N TRP A 30 0.53 27.15 -12.90
CA TRP A 30 0.63 26.42 -11.64
C TRP A 30 1.79 25.45 -11.65
N ILE A 31 2.70 25.64 -10.70
CA ILE A 31 3.86 24.81 -10.48
C ILE A 31 3.52 23.83 -9.34
N TRP A 32 3.47 22.54 -9.66
CA TRP A 32 3.02 21.49 -8.75
C TRP A 32 4.07 20.38 -8.58
N GLY A 33 4.08 19.73 -7.40
CA GLY A 33 4.99 18.62 -7.09
C GLY A 33 5.22 18.42 -5.59
N ILE A 34 5.98 17.38 -5.23
CA ILE A 34 6.33 17.00 -3.85
C ILE A 34 7.05 18.15 -3.08
N GLY A 35 6.95 18.14 -1.75
CA GLY A 35 7.73 19.02 -0.87
C GLY A 35 9.23 18.90 -1.14
N GLY A 36 9.96 20.03 -1.12
CA GLY A 36 11.42 20.03 -1.32
C GLY A 36 11.92 19.89 -2.77
N ILE A 37 11.03 19.68 -3.76
CA ILE A 37 11.42 19.50 -5.18
C ILE A 37 11.97 20.77 -5.87
N GLY A 38 11.90 21.93 -5.22
CA GLY A 38 12.43 23.20 -5.75
C GLY A 38 11.41 24.11 -6.45
N LYS A 39 10.09 23.95 -6.19
CA LYS A 39 9.03 24.81 -6.78
C LYS A 39 9.27 26.30 -6.54
N THR A 40 9.51 26.69 -5.29
CA THR A 40 9.80 28.08 -4.89
C THR A 40 11.04 28.63 -5.58
N THR A 41 12.09 27.82 -5.71
CA THR A 41 13.33 28.19 -6.39
C THR A 41 13.10 28.47 -7.88
N ILE A 42 12.32 27.62 -8.56
CA ILE A 42 11.96 27.81 -9.98
C ILE A 42 11.13 29.08 -10.15
N ALA A 43 10.09 29.27 -9.32
CA ALA A 43 9.26 30.46 -9.37
C ALA A 43 10.05 31.75 -9.12
N GLY A 44 10.98 31.72 -8.15
CA GLY A 44 11.89 32.84 -7.85
C GLY A 44 12.82 33.18 -9.00
N ALA A 45 13.41 32.17 -9.65
CA ALA A 45 14.29 32.38 -10.79
C ALA A 45 13.54 32.98 -11.98
N ILE A 46 12.32 32.51 -12.27
CA ILE A 46 11.44 33.09 -13.29
C ILE A 46 11.11 34.53 -12.95
N PHE A 47 10.64 34.80 -11.73
CA PHE A 47 10.28 36.15 -11.29
C PHE A 47 11.42 37.14 -11.49
N ASN A 48 12.64 36.77 -11.09
CA ASN A 48 13.82 37.62 -11.26
C ASN A 48 14.16 37.87 -12.74
N LYS A 49 13.91 36.90 -13.62
CA LYS A 49 14.20 37.00 -15.05
C LYS A 49 13.18 37.87 -15.80
N ILE A 50 11.89 37.72 -15.52
CA ILE A 50 10.83 38.36 -16.31
C ILE A 50 10.19 39.59 -15.67
N SER A 51 10.33 39.83 -14.35
CA SER A 51 9.68 40.93 -13.62
C SER A 51 9.85 42.31 -14.27
N ARG A 52 11.03 42.59 -14.85
CA ARG A 52 11.33 43.87 -15.51
C ARG A 52 10.45 44.19 -16.73
N HIS A 53 9.76 43.20 -17.29
CA HIS A 53 8.84 43.38 -18.44
C HIS A 53 7.40 43.73 -18.00
N PHE A 54 7.19 43.98 -16.71
CA PHE A 54 5.90 44.27 -16.10
C PHE A 54 5.98 45.59 -15.33
N GLU A 55 4.86 46.32 -15.30
CA GLU A 55 4.75 47.63 -14.62
C GLU A 55 4.65 47.49 -13.10
N GLY A 56 4.23 46.32 -12.61
CA GLY A 56 4.19 45.99 -11.20
C GLY A 56 4.47 44.50 -11.02
N SER A 57 5.31 44.16 -10.04
CA SER A 57 5.65 42.77 -9.76
C SER A 57 5.73 42.52 -8.27
N TYR A 58 5.15 41.40 -7.80
CA TYR A 58 5.21 41.03 -6.39
C TYR A 58 5.36 39.52 -6.22
N PHE A 59 6.22 39.13 -5.27
CA PHE A 59 6.42 37.74 -4.88
C PHE A 59 5.88 37.54 -3.46
N ALA A 60 4.72 36.91 -3.36
CA ALA A 60 4.10 36.56 -2.10
C ALA A 60 4.71 35.24 -1.57
N HIS A 61 5.68 35.37 -0.68
CA HIS A 61 6.36 34.22 -0.08
C HIS A 61 5.47 33.49 0.94
N ASN A 62 5.44 32.16 0.87
CA ASN A 62 4.85 31.25 1.86
C ASN A 62 3.41 31.63 2.30
N VAL A 63 2.49 31.69 1.34
CA VAL A 63 1.10 32.12 1.53
C VAL A 63 0.36 31.25 2.56
N ARG A 64 0.60 29.93 2.58
CA ARG A 64 0.02 29.04 3.60
C ARG A 64 0.39 29.48 5.02
N ASP A 65 1.66 29.79 5.27
CA ASP A 65 2.12 30.21 6.60
C ASP A 65 1.52 31.57 6.98
N ALA A 66 1.43 32.50 6.02
CA ALA A 66 0.78 33.78 6.26
C ALA A 66 -0.71 33.62 6.64
N ASP A 67 -1.42 32.67 6.04
CA ASP A 67 -2.81 32.35 6.38
C ASP A 67 -2.91 31.73 7.78
N GLN A 68 -2.09 30.72 8.07
CA GLN A 68 -2.05 30.04 9.38
C GLN A 68 -1.67 30.98 10.53
N THR A 69 -0.81 31.97 10.28
CA THR A 69 -0.36 32.95 11.27
C THR A 69 -1.22 34.22 11.31
N GLY A 70 -2.31 34.30 10.54
CA GLY A 70 -3.20 35.46 10.48
C GLY A 70 -2.61 36.71 9.81
N ARG A 71 -1.47 36.57 9.11
CA ARG A 71 -0.77 37.64 8.38
C ARG A 71 -1.29 37.87 6.95
N LEU A 72 -2.30 37.11 6.51
CA LEU A 72 -2.87 37.23 5.17
C LEU A 72 -3.37 38.65 4.82
N PRO A 73 -4.00 39.43 5.73
CA PRO A 73 -4.36 40.83 5.46
C PRO A 73 -3.15 41.73 5.25
N HIS A 74 -2.05 41.50 5.98
CA HIS A 74 -0.80 42.26 5.81
C HIS A 74 -0.17 41.95 4.45
N LEU A 75 -0.10 40.67 4.08
CA LEU A 75 0.40 40.23 2.78
C LEU A 75 -0.40 40.85 1.63
N ARG A 76 -1.73 40.99 1.79
CA ARG A 76 -2.59 41.69 0.82
C ARG A 76 -2.20 43.15 0.66
N GLN A 77 -1.97 43.86 1.76
CA GLN A 77 -1.58 45.27 1.73
C GLN A 77 -0.22 45.47 1.06
N GLU A 78 0.75 44.61 1.37
CA GLU A 78 2.06 44.61 0.70
C GLU A 78 1.92 44.39 -0.81
N LEU A 79 1.17 43.37 -1.22
CA LEU A 79 0.90 43.06 -2.62
C LEU A 79 0.31 44.28 -3.34
N LEU A 80 -0.74 44.89 -2.78
CA LEU A 80 -1.39 46.05 -3.40
C LEU A 80 -0.45 47.26 -3.46
N SER A 81 0.35 47.49 -2.42
CA SER A 81 1.31 48.59 -2.39
C SER A 81 2.41 48.43 -3.46
N ALA A 82 2.90 47.20 -3.66
CA ALA A 82 3.92 46.87 -4.64
C ALA A 82 3.39 47.01 -6.08
N LEU A 83 2.14 46.61 -6.33
CA LEU A 83 1.53 46.71 -7.67
C LEU A 83 1.13 48.14 -8.04
N LEU A 84 0.76 48.97 -7.05
CA LEU A 84 0.30 50.35 -7.27
C LEU A 84 1.41 51.40 -7.14
N GLY A 85 2.61 51.04 -6.67
CA GLY A 85 3.79 51.92 -6.66
C GLY A 85 3.89 52.84 -5.43
N GLY A 86 3.53 52.36 -4.24
CA GLY A 86 3.88 53.03 -2.97
C GLY A 86 3.04 54.26 -2.58
N GLU A 87 1.95 54.60 -3.28
CA GLU A 87 0.99 55.61 -2.80
C GLU A 87 0.34 55.12 -1.48
N ASN A 88 0.14 56.02 -0.51
CA ASN A 88 -0.33 55.73 0.86
C ASN A 88 -1.55 54.79 0.95
N VAL A 89 -1.34 53.48 0.93
CA VAL A 89 -2.36 52.44 1.14
C VAL A 89 -2.74 52.30 2.62
N LYS A 90 -1.99 52.96 3.52
CA LYS A 90 -2.04 52.77 4.99
C LYS A 90 -3.40 53.07 5.66
N ASN A 91 -4.36 53.72 4.98
CA ASN A 91 -5.64 54.16 5.55
C ASN A 91 -6.90 53.75 4.76
N ILE A 92 -6.88 52.64 4.01
CA ILE A 92 -8.04 52.26 3.18
C ILE A 92 -8.77 51.04 3.75
N PRO A 93 -10.06 51.13 4.11
CA PRO A 93 -10.84 50.01 4.60
C PRO A 93 -10.91 48.85 3.61
N ASN A 94 -11.10 47.61 4.11
CA ASN A 94 -11.33 46.38 3.32
C ASN A 94 -12.46 46.50 2.27
N THR A 95 -13.28 47.54 2.32
CA THR A 95 -14.40 47.86 1.45
C THR A 95 -14.01 48.54 0.12
N GLY A 96 -12.74 48.92 -0.08
CA GLY A 96 -12.26 49.74 -1.23
C GLY A 96 -11.88 48.99 -2.52
N LEU A 97 -12.27 47.73 -2.69
CA LEU A 97 -11.78 46.86 -3.78
C LEU A 97 -12.14 47.35 -5.19
N ASN A 98 -13.26 48.04 -5.35
CA ASN A 98 -13.74 48.52 -6.66
C ASN A 98 -12.92 49.71 -7.22
N PHE A 99 -12.25 50.50 -6.38
CA PHE A 99 -11.43 51.60 -6.85
C PHE A 99 -10.04 51.12 -7.31
N GLN A 100 -9.49 50.14 -6.58
CA GLN A 100 -8.19 49.55 -6.89
C GLN A 100 -8.23 48.65 -8.13
N SER A 101 -9.35 47.92 -8.33
CA SER A 101 -9.56 47.12 -9.53
C SER A 101 -9.47 47.95 -10.80
N LYS A 102 -10.10 49.14 -10.84
CA LYS A 102 -10.01 50.06 -12.01
C LYS A 102 -8.59 50.51 -12.35
N ARG A 103 -7.69 50.64 -11.36
CA ARG A 103 -6.27 51.01 -11.61
C ARG A 103 -5.46 49.81 -12.09
N LEU A 104 -5.66 48.64 -11.47
CA LEU A 104 -4.98 47.40 -11.83
C LEU A 104 -5.41 46.89 -13.23
N THR A 105 -6.63 47.19 -13.69
CA THR A 105 -7.09 46.80 -15.05
C THR A 105 -6.30 47.44 -16.19
N ARG A 106 -5.48 48.46 -15.90
CA ARG A 106 -4.67 49.21 -16.88
C ARG A 106 -3.18 48.93 -16.78
N ARG A 107 -2.74 48.10 -15.82
CA ARG A 107 -1.33 47.78 -15.61
C ARG A 107 -1.04 46.32 -15.90
N LYS A 108 0.03 46.08 -16.64
CA LYS A 108 0.55 44.72 -16.86
C LYS A 108 1.35 44.29 -15.62
N VAL A 109 0.86 43.30 -14.88
CA VAL A 109 1.49 42.86 -13.62
C VAL A 109 2.01 41.41 -13.65
N LEU A 110 3.01 41.12 -12.82
CA LEU A 110 3.51 39.78 -12.53
C LEU A 110 3.35 39.46 -11.04
N ILE A 111 2.59 38.42 -10.72
CA ILE A 111 2.39 38.01 -9.32
C ILE A 111 2.82 36.56 -9.14
N VAL A 112 3.57 36.27 -8.08
CA VAL A 112 3.87 34.91 -7.66
C VAL A 112 3.24 34.65 -6.30
N PHE A 113 2.42 33.61 -6.17
CA PHE A 113 1.93 33.09 -4.90
C PHE A 113 2.64 31.78 -4.57
N ASP A 114 3.47 31.80 -3.53
CA ASP A 114 4.26 30.65 -3.15
C ASP A 114 3.61 29.83 -2.02
N ASP A 115 3.65 28.51 -2.15
CA ASP A 115 3.15 27.51 -1.20
C ASP A 115 1.67 27.69 -0.82
N VAL A 116 0.80 27.79 -1.83
CA VAL A 116 -0.66 27.88 -1.66
C VAL A 116 -1.24 26.48 -1.39
N ASN A 117 -2.13 26.36 -0.40
CA ASN A 117 -2.83 25.10 -0.11
C ASN A 117 -4.37 25.20 -0.18
N HIS A 118 -4.93 26.41 -0.35
CA HIS A 118 -6.38 26.59 -0.50
C HIS A 118 -6.73 27.76 -1.42
N LEU A 119 -7.76 27.61 -2.27
CA LEU A 119 -8.16 28.63 -3.24
C LEU A 119 -8.52 29.98 -2.60
N ARG A 120 -9.27 29.93 -1.48
CA ARG A 120 -9.63 31.10 -0.65
C ARG A 120 -8.45 32.03 -0.33
N GLN A 121 -7.22 31.51 -0.23
CA GLN A 121 -6.05 32.35 0.01
C GLN A 121 -5.82 33.33 -1.12
N ILE A 122 -5.92 32.86 -2.36
CA ILE A 122 -5.73 33.68 -3.56
C ILE A 122 -6.95 34.59 -3.75
N GLU A 123 -8.18 34.08 -3.59
CA GLU A 123 -9.41 34.89 -3.64
C GLU A 123 -9.36 36.03 -2.62
N PHE A 124 -8.83 35.78 -1.42
CA PHE A 124 -8.65 36.81 -0.42
C PHE A 124 -7.59 37.84 -0.84
N LEU A 125 -6.47 37.43 -1.42
CA LEU A 125 -5.38 38.33 -1.79
C LEU A 125 -5.75 39.24 -2.97
N ILE A 126 -6.29 38.67 -4.05
CA ILE A 126 -6.52 39.40 -5.31
C ILE A 126 -7.98 39.50 -5.75
N GLY A 127 -8.92 38.86 -5.06
CA GLY A 127 -10.34 38.88 -5.44
C GLY A 127 -10.58 38.13 -6.76
N HIS A 128 -10.79 38.87 -7.83
CA HIS A 128 -11.07 38.33 -9.17
C HIS A 128 -9.94 38.66 -10.15
N LEU A 129 -9.65 37.71 -11.07
CA LEU A 129 -8.70 37.92 -12.16
C LEU A 129 -9.08 39.08 -13.07
N ASP A 130 -10.36 39.45 -13.13
CA ASP A 130 -10.89 40.56 -13.93
C ASP A 130 -10.23 41.91 -13.63
N TRP A 131 -9.58 42.03 -12.47
CA TRP A 131 -8.94 43.26 -12.03
C TRP A 131 -7.60 43.56 -12.69
N PHE A 132 -7.02 42.65 -13.48
CA PHE A 132 -5.71 42.87 -14.12
C PHE A 132 -5.82 43.16 -15.62
N ALA A 133 -4.85 43.88 -16.18
CA ALA A 133 -4.79 44.13 -17.62
C ALA A 133 -4.43 42.87 -18.39
N SER A 134 -4.79 42.83 -19.68
CA SER A 134 -4.29 41.84 -20.63
C SER A 134 -2.75 41.83 -20.65
N GLY A 135 -2.16 40.63 -20.79
CA GLY A 135 -0.71 40.46 -20.68
C GLY A 135 -0.18 40.29 -19.26
N SER A 136 -1.00 40.45 -18.22
CA SER A 136 -0.61 40.10 -16.84
C SER A 136 -0.36 38.59 -16.70
N ARG A 137 0.52 38.22 -15.76
CA ARG A 137 0.91 36.83 -15.49
C ARG A 137 0.84 36.53 -13.99
N ILE A 138 0.27 35.39 -13.65
CA ILE A 138 0.19 34.91 -12.25
C ILE A 138 0.84 33.53 -12.20
N ILE A 139 1.73 33.32 -11.24
CA ILE A 139 2.39 32.04 -11.01
C ILE A 139 2.01 31.58 -9.61
N ILE A 140 1.55 30.35 -9.47
CA ILE A 140 1.20 29.76 -8.17
C ILE A 140 2.03 28.50 -7.97
N THR A 141 2.69 28.37 -6.83
CA THR A 141 3.33 27.11 -6.43
C THR A 141 2.44 26.39 -5.41
N THR A 142 2.23 25.09 -5.59
CA THR A 142 1.39 24.27 -4.71
C THR A 142 1.93 22.84 -4.60
N ARG A 143 1.57 22.15 -3.51
CA ARG A 143 1.78 20.71 -3.33
C ARG A 143 0.51 19.91 -3.66
N ASP A 144 -0.63 20.59 -3.77
CA ASP A 144 -1.95 20.00 -3.93
C ASP A 144 -2.59 20.46 -5.25
N LYS A 145 -2.78 19.50 -6.15
CA LYS A 145 -3.36 19.69 -7.47
C LYS A 145 -4.83 20.10 -7.39
N ARG A 146 -5.52 19.89 -6.26
CA ARG A 146 -6.94 20.27 -6.11
C ARG A 146 -7.12 21.77 -6.04
N VAL A 147 -6.10 22.51 -5.58
CA VAL A 147 -6.06 23.99 -5.62
C VAL A 147 -6.18 24.50 -7.07
N LEU A 148 -5.85 23.66 -8.05
CA LEU A 148 -5.85 23.97 -9.49
C LEU A 148 -7.24 23.83 -10.14
N SER A 149 -8.25 23.34 -9.43
CA SER A 149 -9.58 23.07 -10.03
C SER A 149 -10.44 24.32 -10.28
N SER A 150 -9.88 25.52 -10.09
CA SER A 150 -10.57 26.79 -10.28
C SER A 150 -10.51 27.31 -11.73
N CYS A 151 -11.45 28.18 -12.11
CA CYS A 151 -11.58 28.84 -13.42
C CYS A 151 -10.38 29.72 -13.84
N TRP A 152 -9.26 29.64 -13.14
CA TRP A 152 -8.07 30.46 -13.32
C TRP A 152 -6.95 29.72 -14.08
N VAL A 153 -7.06 28.39 -14.24
CA VAL A 153 -5.97 27.55 -14.75
C VAL A 153 -5.93 27.47 -16.26
N ASN A 154 -4.86 28.02 -16.83
CA ASN A 154 -4.57 27.91 -18.26
C ASN A 154 -3.46 26.87 -18.54
N GLN A 155 -2.48 26.71 -17.62
CA GLN A 155 -1.34 25.79 -17.79
C GLN A 155 -0.87 25.22 -16.45
N ILE A 156 -0.54 23.93 -16.42
CA ILE A 156 -0.02 23.21 -15.24
C ILE A 156 1.38 22.67 -15.57
N TYR A 157 2.35 22.97 -14.70
CA TYR A 157 3.71 22.48 -14.78
C TYR A 157 4.02 21.59 -13.57
N GLN A 158 4.18 20.29 -13.82
CA GLN A 158 4.68 19.35 -12.81
C GLN A 158 6.20 19.41 -12.77
N VAL A 159 6.76 19.73 -11.60
CA VAL A 159 8.22 19.77 -11.42
C VAL A 159 8.78 18.36 -11.42
N LYS A 160 9.69 18.09 -12.34
CA LYS A 160 10.41 16.82 -12.44
C LYS A 160 11.60 16.77 -11.48
N GLU A 161 12.00 15.56 -11.12
CA GLU A 161 13.24 15.27 -10.39
C GLU A 161 14.46 15.75 -11.16
N LEU A 162 15.54 16.08 -10.45
CA LEU A 162 16.82 16.41 -11.09
C LEU A 162 17.44 15.15 -11.68
N GLY A 163 17.87 15.23 -12.95
CA GLY A 163 18.65 14.16 -13.56
C GLY A 163 19.97 13.93 -12.81
N GLY A 164 20.51 12.71 -12.87
CA GLY A 164 21.68 12.33 -12.07
C GLY A 164 22.90 13.25 -12.25
N VAL A 165 23.11 13.80 -13.44
CA VAL A 165 24.19 14.76 -13.72
C VAL A 165 23.96 16.09 -13.01
N ASP A 166 22.74 16.64 -13.08
CA ASP A 166 22.40 17.92 -12.44
C ASP A 166 22.33 17.78 -10.92
N ALA A 167 21.83 16.65 -10.43
CA ALA A 167 21.85 16.30 -9.01
C ALA A 167 23.27 16.21 -8.46
N LEU A 168 24.19 15.58 -9.22
CA LEU A 168 25.60 15.49 -8.85
C LEU A 168 26.26 16.88 -8.84
N LYS A 169 26.03 17.70 -9.87
CA LYS A 169 26.54 19.08 -9.92
C LYS A 169 26.01 19.93 -8.77
N LEU A 170 24.71 19.83 -8.49
CA LEU A 170 24.08 20.54 -7.38
C LEU A 170 24.75 20.16 -6.06
N PHE A 171 24.91 18.86 -5.82
CA PHE A 171 25.60 18.34 -4.65
C PHE A 171 27.05 18.86 -4.58
N SER A 172 27.84 18.71 -5.63
CA SER A 172 29.24 19.14 -5.66
C SER A 172 29.40 20.62 -5.34
N ARG A 173 28.50 21.45 -5.88
CA ARG A 173 28.54 22.89 -5.68
C ARG A 173 28.20 23.28 -4.24
N PHE A 174 27.29 22.56 -3.58
CA PHE A 174 26.97 22.80 -2.17
C PHE A 174 28.03 22.27 -1.22
N SER A 175 28.49 21.05 -1.45
CA SER A 175 29.41 20.36 -0.55
C SER A 175 30.85 20.87 -0.65
N PHE A 176 31.29 21.24 -1.86
CA PHE A 176 32.70 21.53 -2.13
C PHE A 176 32.94 22.91 -2.77
N GLY A 177 31.88 23.64 -3.11
CA GLY A 177 31.97 24.94 -3.79
C GLY A 177 32.42 24.86 -5.26
N ARG A 178 32.44 23.67 -5.86
CA ARG A 178 32.92 23.42 -7.24
C ARG A 178 32.01 22.44 -7.96
N ASP A 179 32.03 22.46 -9.30
CA ASP A 179 31.16 21.61 -10.12
C ASP A 179 31.70 20.18 -10.34
N HIS A 180 32.92 19.87 -9.88
CA HIS A 180 33.58 18.58 -10.05
C HIS A 180 33.93 17.94 -8.70
N LEU A 181 33.85 16.60 -8.64
CA LEU A 181 34.19 15.80 -7.46
C LEU A 181 35.62 15.28 -7.56
N ASP A 182 36.32 15.30 -6.42
CA ASP A 182 37.55 14.51 -6.26
C ASP A 182 37.22 13.00 -6.21
N ALA A 183 38.14 12.17 -6.72
CA ALA A 183 37.92 10.74 -6.89
C ALA A 183 37.52 10.00 -5.60
N SER A 184 37.96 10.48 -4.43
CA SER A 184 37.65 9.90 -3.12
C SER A 184 36.20 10.05 -2.68
N TYR A 185 35.48 11.07 -3.19
CA TYR A 185 34.10 11.35 -2.79
C TYR A 185 33.05 10.86 -3.79
N VAL A 186 33.48 10.27 -4.92
CA VAL A 186 32.58 9.83 -6.00
C VAL A 186 31.58 8.78 -5.51
N GLU A 187 32.05 7.72 -4.84
CA GLU A 187 31.17 6.63 -4.40
C GLU A 187 30.19 7.02 -3.28
N PRO A 188 30.60 7.73 -2.22
CA PRO A 188 29.66 8.30 -1.24
C PRO A 188 28.63 9.24 -1.89
N THR A 189 29.07 10.10 -2.81
CA THR A 189 28.19 11.03 -3.51
C THR A 189 27.15 10.30 -4.36
N LYS A 190 27.56 9.25 -5.09
CA LYS A 190 26.61 8.41 -5.86
C LYS A 190 25.54 7.79 -4.96
N LYS A 191 25.88 7.33 -3.75
CA LYS A 191 24.89 6.80 -2.80
C LYS A 191 23.90 7.87 -2.35
N ILE A 192 24.37 9.08 -2.05
CA ILE A 192 23.51 10.19 -1.62
C ILE A 192 22.62 10.66 -2.76
N VAL A 193 23.17 10.84 -3.97
CA VAL A 193 22.40 11.22 -5.15
C VAL A 193 21.35 10.17 -5.47
N LYS A 194 21.68 8.88 -5.33
CA LYS A 194 20.72 7.77 -5.46
C LYS A 194 19.62 7.83 -4.40
N TYR A 195 19.97 8.09 -3.15
CA TYR A 195 19.00 8.22 -2.05
C TYR A 195 18.07 9.43 -2.24
N ALA A 196 18.62 10.57 -2.65
CA ALA A 196 17.86 11.79 -2.87
C ALA A 196 16.87 11.69 -4.03
N GLN A 197 17.07 10.74 -4.97
CA GLN A 197 16.24 10.55 -6.17
C GLN A 197 15.93 11.87 -6.90
N GLY A 198 16.92 12.76 -6.95
CA GLY A 198 16.78 14.05 -7.63
C GLY A 198 15.95 15.10 -6.89
N VAL A 199 15.59 14.90 -5.61
CA VAL A 199 14.97 15.93 -4.75
C VAL A 199 16.05 16.91 -4.24
N PRO A 200 16.05 18.19 -4.66
CA PRO A 200 17.10 19.15 -4.32
C PRO A 200 17.29 19.36 -2.81
N LEU A 201 16.20 19.37 -2.04
CA LEU A 201 16.25 19.61 -0.59
C LEU A 201 17.11 18.56 0.14
N VAL A 202 17.07 17.30 -0.31
CA VAL A 202 17.87 16.23 0.31
C VAL A 202 19.36 16.40 0.03
N LEU A 203 19.71 16.85 -1.18
CA LEU A 203 21.09 17.11 -1.58
C LEU A 203 21.68 18.31 -0.84
N TRP A 204 20.84 19.27 -0.46
CA TRP A 204 21.26 20.44 0.31
C TRP A 204 21.63 20.06 1.76
N GLU A 205 20.80 19.25 2.43
CA GLU A 205 20.96 18.87 3.84
C GLU A 205 21.88 17.63 4.06
N TRP A 206 22.84 17.41 3.16
CA TRP A 206 23.58 16.15 3.08
C TRP A 206 24.54 15.86 4.25
N GLU A 207 25.15 16.89 4.86
CA GLU A 207 26.08 16.71 6.00
C GLU A 207 25.37 16.07 7.20
N SER A 208 24.06 16.31 7.31
CA SER A 208 23.20 15.66 8.30
C SER A 208 22.70 14.29 7.83
N ALA A 209 22.43 14.15 6.52
CA ALA A 209 22.02 12.87 5.93
C ALA A 209 23.09 11.77 6.10
N ILE A 210 24.38 12.08 5.95
CA ILE A 210 25.46 11.08 6.09
C ILE A 210 25.57 10.52 7.51
N ARG A 211 25.38 11.35 8.55
CA ARG A 211 25.59 10.92 9.95
C ARG A 211 24.57 9.88 10.43
N LYS A 212 23.51 9.61 9.65
CA LYS A 212 22.42 8.68 10.02
C LYS A 212 22.02 7.71 8.90
N LEU A 213 22.80 7.62 7.82
CA LEU A 213 22.56 6.77 6.64
C LEU A 213 22.40 5.26 6.94
N GLU A 214 22.47 4.85 8.21
CA GLU A 214 22.18 3.47 8.60
C GLU A 214 20.83 3.25 9.30
N ASN A 215 20.13 4.24 9.90
CA ASN A 215 18.95 3.89 10.73
C ASN A 215 17.81 4.93 10.94
N VAL A 216 17.94 6.23 10.63
CA VAL A 216 16.86 7.21 10.92
C VAL A 216 16.78 8.33 9.88
N PRO A 217 15.62 8.59 9.25
CA PRO A 217 15.48 9.71 8.32
C PRO A 217 15.54 11.07 9.03
N HIS A 218 16.08 12.10 8.37
CA HIS A 218 16.34 13.41 8.98
C HIS A 218 15.06 14.19 9.35
N ILE A 219 15.03 14.81 10.54
CA ILE A 219 13.86 15.50 11.09
C ILE A 219 13.38 16.65 10.19
N GLU A 220 14.28 17.46 9.64
CA GLU A 220 13.90 18.63 8.83
C GLU A 220 13.39 18.24 7.43
N ILE A 221 14.00 17.20 6.82
CA ILE A 221 13.53 16.66 5.54
C ILE A 221 12.16 16.03 5.74
N GLN A 222 11.99 15.24 6.82
CA GLN A 222 10.69 14.70 7.19
C GLN A 222 9.68 15.80 7.45
N ALA A 223 10.02 16.85 8.21
CA ALA A 223 9.11 17.95 8.48
C ALA A 223 8.64 18.62 7.18
N ALA A 224 9.57 18.88 6.25
CA ALA A 224 9.23 19.50 4.98
C ALA A 224 8.29 18.63 4.11
N ILE A 225 8.45 17.31 4.11
CA ILE A 225 7.64 16.41 3.29
C ILE A 225 6.32 16.03 3.99
N LYS A 226 6.33 15.91 5.33
CA LYS A 226 5.21 15.54 6.20
C LYS A 226 4.06 16.54 6.17
N ILE A 227 4.31 17.81 5.83
CA ILE A 227 3.24 18.82 5.65
C ILE A 227 2.12 18.34 4.73
N SER A 228 2.45 17.62 3.64
CA SER A 228 1.42 17.11 2.73
C SER A 228 0.61 15.96 3.35
N PHE A 229 1.25 15.15 4.20
CA PHE A 229 0.63 14.05 4.93
C PHE A 229 -0.26 14.57 6.07
N ASP A 230 0.22 15.56 6.84
CA ASP A 230 -0.54 16.17 7.95
C ASP A 230 -1.83 16.89 7.48
N GLY A 231 -1.93 17.17 6.18
CA GLY A 231 -3.14 17.74 5.55
C GLY A 231 -4.08 16.70 4.93
N LEU A 232 -3.90 15.41 5.25
CA LEU A 232 -4.80 14.30 4.91
C LEU A 232 -5.76 14.03 6.08
N ASP A 233 -6.95 13.52 5.79
CA ASP A 233 -7.84 12.97 6.82
C ASP A 233 -7.38 11.58 7.33
N ASP A 234 -8.00 11.08 8.39
CA ASP A 234 -7.60 9.83 9.05
C ASP A 234 -7.67 8.61 8.11
N HIS A 235 -8.64 8.56 7.19
CA HIS A 235 -8.76 7.47 6.22
C HIS A 235 -7.65 7.56 5.17
N GLU A 236 -7.41 8.74 4.62
CA GLU A 236 -6.37 9.01 3.65
C GLU A 236 -4.96 8.76 4.22
N GLN A 237 -4.73 9.10 5.50
CA GLN A 237 -3.49 8.80 6.21
C GLN A 237 -3.26 7.30 6.31
N ASN A 238 -4.28 6.52 6.65
CA ASN A 238 -4.16 5.06 6.72
C ASN A 238 -3.86 4.44 5.35
N ILE A 239 -4.53 4.90 4.29
CA ILE A 239 -4.23 4.47 2.91
C ILE A 239 -2.77 4.78 2.56
N PHE A 240 -2.28 5.98 2.88
CA PHE A 240 -0.89 6.35 2.64
C PHE A 240 0.08 5.41 3.39
N LEU A 241 -0.20 5.10 4.66
CA LEU A 241 0.64 4.24 5.48
C LEU A 241 0.63 2.78 4.99
N ASP A 242 -0.52 2.26 4.53
CA ASP A 242 -0.62 0.93 3.91
C ASP A 242 0.22 0.85 2.64
N ILE A 243 0.19 1.89 1.80
CA ILE A 243 1.03 1.95 0.59
C ILE A 243 2.51 2.02 0.96
N ALA A 244 2.89 2.87 1.92
CA ALA A 244 4.28 3.01 2.35
C ALA A 244 4.85 1.70 2.93
N CYS A 245 4.06 0.99 3.73
CA CYS A 245 4.49 -0.23 4.40
C CYS A 245 4.42 -1.45 3.49
N PHE A 246 3.35 -1.61 2.69
CA PHE A 246 2.99 -2.89 2.07
C PHE A 246 2.73 -2.82 0.57
N LEU A 247 2.11 -1.75 0.05
CA LEU A 247 1.51 -1.75 -1.29
C LEU A 247 2.28 -0.95 -2.35
N LYS A 248 3.50 -0.49 -2.04
CA LYS A 248 4.37 0.12 -3.05
C LYS A 248 4.68 -0.91 -4.15
N GLU A 249 4.61 -0.47 -5.41
CA GLU A 249 4.82 -1.26 -6.63
C GLU A 249 3.73 -2.28 -6.97
N GLU A 250 2.65 -2.35 -6.19
CA GLU A 250 1.49 -3.20 -6.48
C GLU A 250 0.60 -2.61 -7.58
N ARG A 251 -0.16 -3.46 -8.28
CA ARG A 251 -1.10 -3.01 -9.32
C ARG A 251 -2.26 -2.25 -8.71
N ARG A 252 -2.65 -1.14 -9.34
CA ARG A 252 -3.71 -0.24 -8.85
C ARG A 252 -5.02 -0.96 -8.58
N ASP A 253 -5.45 -1.85 -9.47
CA ASP A 253 -6.68 -2.63 -9.36
C ASP A 253 -6.69 -3.56 -8.13
N GLN A 254 -5.54 -4.15 -7.78
CA GLN A 254 -5.39 -4.96 -6.58
C GLN A 254 -5.41 -4.10 -5.31
N VAL A 255 -4.74 -2.96 -5.34
CA VAL A 255 -4.70 -2.00 -4.23
C VAL A 255 -6.11 -1.47 -3.92
N LEU A 256 -6.88 -1.10 -4.94
CA LEU A 256 -8.27 -0.65 -4.78
C LEU A 256 -9.13 -1.72 -4.09
N SER A 257 -9.11 -2.95 -4.63
CA SER A 257 -9.87 -4.08 -4.08
C SER A 257 -9.49 -4.38 -2.62
N PHE A 258 -8.20 -4.35 -2.30
CA PHE A 258 -7.70 -4.54 -0.94
C PHE A 258 -8.21 -3.46 0.02
N LEU A 259 -8.02 -2.19 -0.33
CA LEU A 259 -8.41 -1.06 0.53
C LEU A 259 -9.93 -0.98 0.71
N ASP A 260 -10.72 -1.25 -0.33
CA ASP A 260 -12.19 -1.30 -0.22
C ASP A 260 -12.64 -2.45 0.69
N ALA A 261 -11.96 -3.61 0.63
CA ALA A 261 -12.23 -4.73 1.53
C ALA A 261 -11.87 -4.42 3.00
N CYS A 262 -10.93 -3.51 3.23
CA CYS A 262 -10.59 -2.96 4.53
C CYS A 262 -11.55 -1.85 5.01
N GLY A 263 -12.56 -1.48 4.20
CA GLY A 263 -13.57 -0.47 4.54
C GLY A 263 -13.14 0.97 4.24
N PHE A 264 -12.07 1.17 3.47
CA PHE A 264 -11.67 2.49 3.00
C PHE A 264 -12.42 2.89 1.71
N PHE A 265 -12.49 4.19 1.43
CA PHE A 265 -12.94 4.70 0.13
C PHE A 265 -11.75 4.77 -0.84
N ALA A 266 -11.33 3.62 -1.38
CA ALA A 266 -10.02 3.48 -2.00
C ALA A 266 -9.80 4.41 -3.21
N GLU A 267 -10.79 4.50 -4.11
CA GLU A 267 -10.68 5.34 -5.32
C GLU A 267 -10.55 6.83 -4.96
N MET A 268 -11.31 7.30 -3.97
CA MET A 268 -11.22 8.69 -3.51
C MET A 268 -9.88 8.96 -2.81
N GLY A 269 -9.47 8.06 -1.92
CA GLY A 269 -8.21 8.18 -1.19
C GLY A 269 -6.99 8.20 -2.12
N LEU A 270 -6.89 7.26 -3.06
CA LEU A 270 -5.81 7.24 -4.04
C LEU A 270 -5.79 8.52 -4.89
N ARG A 271 -6.96 9.03 -5.30
CA ARG A 271 -7.03 10.30 -6.03
C ARG A 271 -6.47 11.46 -5.23
N VAL A 272 -6.81 11.57 -3.95
CA VAL A 272 -6.28 12.64 -3.09
C VAL A 272 -4.77 12.53 -2.89
N LEU A 273 -4.25 11.31 -2.68
CA LEU A 273 -2.81 11.09 -2.56
C LEU A 273 -2.07 11.46 -3.85
N ILE A 274 -2.63 11.13 -5.02
CA ILE A 274 -2.09 11.54 -6.33
C ILE A 274 -2.10 13.06 -6.44
N ASP A 275 -3.23 13.71 -6.16
CA ASP A 275 -3.36 15.16 -6.27
C ASP A 275 -2.38 15.89 -5.33
N LYS A 276 -2.08 15.33 -4.15
CA LYS A 276 -1.09 15.87 -3.22
C LYS A 276 0.37 15.51 -3.54
N SER A 277 0.64 14.89 -4.69
CA SER A 277 1.97 14.38 -5.08
C SER A 277 2.59 13.41 -4.06
N LEU A 278 1.76 12.67 -3.31
CA LEU A 278 2.23 11.68 -2.33
C LEU A 278 2.45 10.31 -2.97
N ILE A 279 1.74 10.01 -4.06
CA ILE A 279 1.94 8.81 -4.87
C ILE A 279 1.80 9.17 -6.35
N THR A 280 2.27 8.29 -7.21
CA THR A 280 2.09 8.36 -8.66
C THR A 280 1.65 7.00 -9.19
N ILE A 281 1.07 6.97 -10.40
CA ILE A 281 0.76 5.73 -11.11
C ILE A 281 1.76 5.61 -12.26
N SER A 282 2.43 4.46 -12.34
CA SER A 282 3.37 4.17 -13.41
C SER A 282 2.63 3.86 -14.73
N HIS A 283 3.38 3.83 -15.83
CA HIS A 283 2.84 3.41 -17.13
C HIS A 283 2.30 1.97 -17.14
N SER A 284 2.77 1.12 -16.22
CA SER A 284 2.28 -0.25 -16.04
C SER A 284 1.10 -0.36 -15.07
N ASN A 285 0.44 0.77 -14.74
CA ASN A 285 -0.69 0.83 -13.81
C ASN A 285 -0.36 0.31 -12.39
N THR A 286 0.89 0.50 -11.94
CA THR A 286 1.33 0.19 -10.58
C THR A 286 1.44 1.46 -9.74
N ILE A 287 1.16 1.33 -8.44
CA ILE A 287 1.29 2.44 -7.48
C ILE A 287 2.76 2.63 -7.16
N THR A 288 3.27 3.84 -7.39
CA THR A 288 4.65 4.21 -7.07
C THR A 288 4.67 5.30 -6.01
N MET A 289 5.59 5.19 -5.06
CA MET A 289 5.82 6.16 -3.99
C MET A 289 7.30 6.46 -3.93
N HIS A 290 7.65 7.74 -3.84
CA HIS A 290 9.04 8.18 -3.70
C HIS A 290 9.66 7.62 -2.40
N ASP A 291 10.93 7.21 -2.42
CA ASP A 291 11.56 6.52 -1.28
C ASP A 291 11.52 7.36 0.01
N LEU A 292 11.77 8.67 -0.09
CA LEU A 292 11.61 9.61 1.04
C LEU A 292 10.21 9.62 1.67
N LEU A 293 9.15 9.48 0.86
CA LEU A 293 7.77 9.41 1.37
C LEU A 293 7.52 8.07 2.05
N GLN A 294 8.04 7.00 1.47
CA GLN A 294 7.97 5.67 2.07
C GLN A 294 8.72 5.63 3.41
N ASP A 295 9.94 6.17 3.47
CA ASP A 295 10.74 6.28 4.70
C ASP A 295 10.03 7.13 5.75
N MET A 296 9.42 8.24 5.34
CA MET A 296 8.61 9.07 6.23
C MET A 296 7.41 8.30 6.79
N GLY A 297 6.64 7.60 5.96
CA GLY A 297 5.51 6.78 6.39
C GLY A 297 5.94 5.68 7.37
N ARG A 298 7.04 4.98 7.07
CA ARG A 298 7.63 3.95 7.94
C ARG A 298 8.12 4.51 9.27
N GLU A 299 8.71 5.70 9.27
CA GLU A 299 9.15 6.35 10.52
C GLU A 299 7.97 6.81 11.37
N ILE A 300 6.84 7.22 10.78
CA ILE A 300 5.61 7.50 11.51
C ILE A 300 5.17 6.26 12.29
N ILE A 301 5.13 5.09 11.65
CA ILE A 301 4.77 3.84 12.33
C ILE A 301 5.80 3.45 13.40
N ARG A 302 7.10 3.60 13.10
CA ARG A 302 8.16 3.33 14.09
C ARG A 302 8.01 4.20 15.34
N LYS A 303 7.54 5.45 15.20
CA LYS A 303 7.32 6.40 16.29
C LYS A 303 6.08 6.10 17.13
N GLU A 304 5.12 5.31 16.64
CA GLU A 304 4.00 4.83 17.47
C GLU A 304 4.52 4.08 18.70
N SER A 305 5.56 3.27 18.51
CA SER A 305 6.28 2.61 19.61
C SER A 305 7.71 2.27 19.21
N ILE A 306 8.66 3.05 19.71
CA ILE A 306 10.08 2.92 19.34
C ILE A 306 10.64 1.57 19.83
N HIS A 307 10.33 1.20 21.07
CA HIS A 307 10.95 0.04 21.73
C HIS A 307 10.11 -1.24 21.68
N TYR A 308 8.80 -1.13 21.44
CA TYR A 308 7.89 -2.27 21.47
C TYR A 308 7.20 -2.42 20.11
N PRO A 309 7.79 -3.17 19.17
CA PRO A 309 7.22 -3.34 17.83
C PRO A 309 5.81 -3.94 17.86
N GLY A 310 5.47 -4.70 18.90
CA GLY A 310 4.14 -5.29 19.08
C GLY A 310 2.99 -4.28 19.30
N GLU A 311 3.33 -3.02 19.63
CA GLU A 311 2.38 -1.92 19.84
C GLU A 311 2.21 -1.01 18.61
N ARG A 312 2.81 -1.39 17.47
CA ARG A 312 2.71 -0.65 16.21
C ARG A 312 1.57 -1.19 15.35
N SER A 313 0.95 -0.32 14.58
CA SER A 313 -0.12 -0.64 13.65
C SER A 313 0.34 -1.51 12.48
N ARG A 314 1.56 -1.28 11.98
CA ARG A 314 2.10 -1.96 10.80
C ARG A 314 3.49 -2.53 11.04
N LEU A 315 3.72 -3.76 10.59
CA LEU A 315 5.02 -4.43 10.66
C LEU A 315 5.47 -4.88 9.27
N TRP A 316 6.56 -4.29 8.77
CA TRP A 316 7.17 -4.63 7.46
C TRP A 316 8.62 -5.11 7.58
N HIS A 317 9.28 -4.83 8.71
CA HIS A 317 10.69 -5.17 8.90
C HIS A 317 10.86 -6.56 9.51
N HIS A 318 11.65 -7.41 8.86
CA HIS A 318 11.75 -8.83 9.22
C HIS A 318 12.23 -9.09 10.66
N LYS A 319 13.11 -8.24 11.22
CA LYS A 319 13.59 -8.41 12.62
C LYS A 319 12.46 -8.15 13.62
N ASP A 320 11.69 -7.11 13.38
CA ASP A 320 10.61 -6.65 14.24
C ASP A 320 9.48 -7.67 14.21
N ILE A 321 9.13 -8.17 13.02
CA ILE A 321 8.15 -9.25 12.87
C ILE A 321 8.62 -10.52 13.58
N TYR A 322 9.88 -10.91 13.37
CA TYR A 322 10.45 -12.08 14.05
C TYR A 322 10.37 -11.91 15.58
N GLU A 323 10.76 -10.76 16.11
CA GLU A 323 10.70 -10.48 17.55
C GLU A 323 9.27 -10.56 18.08
N VAL A 324 8.32 -9.90 17.40
CA VAL A 324 6.91 -9.88 17.80
C VAL A 324 6.31 -11.28 17.83
N LEU A 325 6.56 -12.08 16.78
CA LEU A 325 6.03 -13.43 16.66
C LEU A 325 6.70 -14.41 17.63
N THR A 326 8.02 -14.31 17.82
CA THR A 326 8.75 -15.27 18.68
C THR A 326 8.60 -15.00 20.16
N LYS A 327 8.48 -13.73 20.55
CA LYS A 327 8.29 -13.32 21.96
C LYS A 327 6.82 -13.15 22.33
N ASN A 328 5.89 -13.47 21.43
CA ASN A 328 4.44 -13.30 21.61
C ASN A 328 4.07 -11.88 22.07
N MET A 329 4.69 -10.86 21.47
CA MET A 329 4.47 -9.45 21.82
C MET A 329 3.33 -8.81 21.03
N GLY A 330 2.65 -9.57 20.16
CA GLY A 330 1.60 -9.02 19.30
C GLY A 330 0.41 -8.52 20.12
N THR A 331 -0.10 -7.34 19.78
CA THR A 331 -1.26 -6.73 20.42
C THR A 331 -2.37 -6.46 19.42
N GLU A 332 -3.56 -6.10 19.90
CA GLU A 332 -4.69 -5.70 19.07
C GLU A 332 -4.43 -4.48 18.20
N LYS A 333 -3.36 -3.71 18.49
CA LYS A 333 -2.96 -2.58 17.65
C LYS A 333 -2.40 -3.00 16.30
N ILE A 334 -1.86 -4.21 16.15
CA ILE A 334 -1.28 -4.63 14.88
C ILE A 334 -2.41 -4.86 13.87
N GLU A 335 -2.49 -3.99 12.88
CA GLU A 335 -3.46 -4.04 11.77
C GLU A 335 -2.89 -4.78 10.55
N GLY A 336 -1.58 -4.72 10.32
CA GLY A 336 -0.95 -5.32 9.14
C GLY A 336 0.47 -5.85 9.37
N ILE A 337 0.77 -7.00 8.75
CA ILE A 337 2.10 -7.62 8.74
C ILE A 337 2.47 -8.00 7.30
N CYS A 338 3.61 -7.54 6.81
CA CYS A 338 4.17 -7.95 5.52
C CYS A 338 5.38 -8.85 5.71
N LEU A 339 5.23 -10.12 5.35
CA LEU A 339 6.27 -11.14 5.42
C LEU A 339 6.81 -11.45 4.03
N ASP A 340 8.03 -11.00 3.73
CA ASP A 340 8.75 -11.47 2.54
C ASP A 340 9.26 -12.91 2.75
N MET A 341 8.48 -13.87 2.28
CA MET A 341 8.85 -15.27 2.31
C MET A 341 9.71 -15.69 1.11
N SER A 342 10.00 -14.83 0.13
CA SER A 342 10.66 -15.18 -1.14
C SER A 342 12.03 -15.84 -0.98
N LYS A 343 12.69 -15.59 0.16
CA LYS A 343 14.00 -16.13 0.53
C LYS A 343 13.92 -17.48 1.26
N MET A 344 12.72 -17.93 1.67
CA MET A 344 12.49 -19.15 2.45
C MET A 344 12.33 -20.40 1.57
N ARG A 345 13.22 -20.61 0.59
CA ARG A 345 13.09 -21.67 -0.44
C ARG A 345 13.36 -23.10 0.04
N LYS A 346 13.91 -23.27 1.24
CA LYS A 346 14.21 -24.59 1.85
C LYS A 346 13.19 -25.00 2.91
N LEU A 347 12.05 -24.32 2.95
CA LEU A 347 11.04 -24.56 3.97
C LEU A 347 10.44 -25.95 3.79
N ARG A 348 10.55 -26.78 4.84
CA ARG A 348 10.01 -28.15 4.87
C ARG A 348 8.70 -28.26 5.66
N PHE A 349 8.47 -27.33 6.58
CA PHE A 349 7.36 -27.33 7.52
C PHE A 349 6.75 -25.93 7.57
N LEU A 350 5.43 -25.82 7.37
CA LEU A 350 4.70 -24.56 7.48
C LEU A 350 3.38 -24.81 8.20
N LYS A 351 3.10 -24.05 9.26
CA LYS A 351 1.86 -24.17 10.04
C LYS A 351 1.19 -22.82 10.22
N PHE A 352 -0.08 -22.72 9.84
CA PHE A 352 -0.96 -21.61 10.12
C PHE A 352 -2.02 -22.02 11.12
N TYR A 353 -2.04 -21.36 12.27
CA TYR A 353 -3.04 -21.54 13.30
C TYR A 353 -4.02 -20.37 13.27
N SER A 354 -5.30 -20.65 13.50
CA SER A 354 -6.34 -19.63 13.61
C SER A 354 -7.15 -19.87 14.87
N SER A 355 -7.33 -18.83 15.70
CA SER A 355 -8.17 -18.90 16.89
C SER A 355 -9.63 -18.98 16.47
N SER A 356 -10.22 -20.14 16.70
CA SER A 356 -11.63 -20.41 16.37
C SER A 356 -12.49 -20.16 17.60
N ILE A 357 -12.75 -18.88 17.89
CA ILE A 357 -13.76 -18.49 18.87
C ILE A 357 -15.12 -18.71 18.17
N ASN A 358 -15.89 -19.70 18.66
CA ASN A 358 -17.25 -20.09 18.20
C ASN A 358 -17.34 -20.99 16.95
N GLY A 359 -16.23 -21.60 16.50
CA GLY A 359 -16.26 -22.59 15.41
C GLY A 359 -16.50 -22.03 14.01
N GLU A 360 -16.55 -20.71 13.85
CA GLU A 360 -16.50 -20.03 12.56
C GLU A 360 -15.04 -19.78 12.16
N ASN A 361 -14.73 -20.10 10.90
CA ASN A 361 -13.43 -19.79 10.32
C ASN A 361 -13.36 -18.29 10.01
N LYS A 362 -12.56 -17.54 10.78
CA LYS A 362 -12.33 -16.11 10.56
C LYS A 362 -11.12 -15.81 9.65
N CYS A 363 -10.42 -16.82 9.15
CA CYS A 363 -9.29 -16.60 8.25
C CYS A 363 -9.82 -16.04 6.92
N LYS A 364 -9.54 -14.76 6.64
CA LYS A 364 -9.98 -14.04 5.43
C LYS A 364 -8.86 -13.86 4.39
N ILE A 365 -7.89 -14.76 4.34
CA ILE A 365 -6.80 -14.67 3.35
C ILE A 365 -7.38 -14.94 1.96
N SER A 366 -7.60 -13.89 1.18
CA SER A 366 -8.20 -13.96 -0.16
C SER A 366 -7.21 -14.29 -1.27
N ASP A 367 -5.91 -14.12 -1.01
CA ASP A 367 -4.84 -14.43 -1.96
C ASP A 367 -3.60 -14.91 -1.18
N PHE A 368 -3.05 -16.06 -1.58
CA PHE A 368 -1.78 -16.58 -1.04
C PHE A 368 -0.82 -16.80 -2.21
N GLN A 369 -0.30 -15.69 -2.72
CA GLN A 369 0.78 -15.68 -3.69
C GLN A 369 2.11 -15.53 -2.93
N GLY A 370 3.05 -16.42 -3.25
CA GLY A 370 4.32 -16.55 -2.55
C GLY A 370 5.31 -17.35 -3.39
N PRO A 371 6.57 -17.48 -2.96
CA PRO A 371 7.57 -18.24 -3.70
C PRO A 371 7.16 -19.69 -3.91
N GLU A 372 7.75 -20.34 -4.90
CA GLU A 372 7.63 -21.79 -5.07
C GLU A 372 8.14 -22.50 -3.80
N PHE A 373 7.23 -23.15 -3.09
CA PHE A 373 7.53 -23.97 -1.92
C PHE A 373 7.94 -25.39 -2.36
N ALA A 374 8.96 -25.49 -3.21
CA ALA A 374 9.37 -26.74 -3.86
C ALA A 374 9.86 -27.82 -2.88
N GLU A 375 10.24 -27.46 -1.65
CA GLU A 375 10.72 -28.40 -0.63
C GLU A 375 9.74 -28.68 0.52
N LEU A 376 8.52 -28.15 0.47
CA LEU A 376 7.56 -28.31 1.54
C LEU A 376 7.16 -29.79 1.69
N ARG A 377 7.29 -30.33 2.91
CA ARG A 377 6.94 -31.72 3.26
C ARG A 377 5.70 -31.78 4.14
N TYR A 378 5.44 -30.74 4.94
CA TYR A 378 4.27 -30.66 5.82
C TYR A 378 3.67 -29.26 5.80
N LEU A 379 2.38 -29.21 5.51
CA LEU A 379 1.56 -28.01 5.58
C LEU A 379 0.40 -28.23 6.54
N HIS A 380 0.34 -27.42 7.59
CA HIS A 380 -0.84 -27.29 8.46
C HIS A 380 -1.50 -25.94 8.21
N TRP A 381 -2.80 -25.90 7.97
CA TRP A 381 -3.53 -24.65 7.83
C TRP A 381 -4.96 -24.75 8.36
N HIS A 382 -5.13 -24.36 9.61
CA HIS A 382 -6.45 -24.29 10.23
C HIS A 382 -7.27 -23.16 9.63
N GLY A 383 -8.44 -23.49 9.09
CA GLY A 383 -9.33 -22.50 8.49
C GLY A 383 -8.89 -22.01 7.11
N TYR A 384 -8.28 -22.85 6.28
CA TYR A 384 -7.89 -22.41 4.94
C TYR A 384 -9.10 -21.95 4.10
N PRO A 385 -9.13 -20.70 3.58
CA PRO A 385 -10.35 -20.10 3.04
C PRO A 385 -10.62 -20.38 1.55
N LEU A 386 -9.60 -20.79 0.79
CA LEU A 386 -9.71 -20.98 -0.66
C LEU A 386 -10.18 -22.40 -1.02
N LYS A 387 -10.78 -22.53 -2.22
CA LYS A 387 -11.31 -23.79 -2.75
C LYS A 387 -10.23 -24.74 -3.27
N SER A 388 -9.04 -24.24 -3.55
CA SER A 388 -7.92 -25.00 -4.09
C SER A 388 -6.62 -24.43 -3.56
N LEU A 389 -5.59 -25.28 -3.43
CA LEU A 389 -4.25 -24.79 -3.10
C LEU A 389 -3.70 -23.90 -4.22
N PRO A 390 -2.88 -22.90 -3.89
CA PRO A 390 -2.27 -22.02 -4.86
C PRO A 390 -1.16 -22.77 -5.62
N SER A 391 -0.91 -22.34 -6.86
CA SER A 391 0.01 -23.03 -7.79
C SER A 391 1.47 -23.03 -7.35
N ASN A 392 1.85 -22.17 -6.39
CA ASN A 392 3.18 -22.08 -5.82
C ASN A 392 3.50 -23.19 -4.78
N ILE A 393 2.52 -24.00 -4.38
CA ILE A 393 2.73 -25.16 -3.50
C ILE A 393 2.89 -26.41 -4.37
N HIS A 394 4.12 -26.89 -4.53
CA HIS A 394 4.39 -28.14 -5.24
C HIS A 394 4.08 -29.34 -4.34
N LEU A 395 2.97 -30.01 -4.63
CA LEU A 395 2.48 -31.15 -3.85
C LEU A 395 3.31 -32.44 -4.02
N GLU A 396 4.15 -32.52 -5.05
CA GLU A 396 4.96 -33.72 -5.36
C GLU A 396 5.86 -34.17 -4.21
N LYS A 397 6.31 -33.22 -3.38
CA LYS A 397 7.13 -33.52 -2.20
C LYS A 397 6.33 -33.42 -0.89
N LEU A 398 5.07 -33.00 -0.92
CA LEU A 398 4.27 -32.83 0.29
C LEU A 398 3.82 -34.20 0.82
N VAL A 399 4.19 -34.52 2.05
CA VAL A 399 3.91 -35.81 2.70
C VAL A 399 2.68 -35.70 3.60
N LEU A 400 2.58 -34.61 4.36
CA LEU A 400 1.52 -34.36 5.34
C LEU A 400 0.77 -33.07 4.99
N LEU A 401 -0.56 -33.17 4.90
CA LEU A 401 -1.44 -32.04 4.68
C LEU A 401 -2.58 -32.05 5.71
N GLU A 402 -2.56 -31.07 6.61
CA GLU A 402 -3.58 -30.87 7.63
C GLU A 402 -4.29 -29.54 7.38
N MET A 403 -5.56 -29.57 6.99
CA MET A 403 -6.33 -28.35 6.73
C MET A 403 -7.69 -28.39 7.42
N PRO A 404 -7.70 -28.46 8.77
CA PRO A 404 -8.94 -28.55 9.51
C PRO A 404 -9.79 -27.29 9.30
N ARG A 405 -11.11 -27.48 9.15
CA ARG A 405 -12.12 -26.42 8.97
C ARG A 405 -11.87 -25.53 7.75
N SER A 406 -11.30 -26.10 6.69
CA SER A 406 -11.03 -25.39 5.43
C SER A 406 -12.23 -25.40 4.47
N ASN A 407 -12.14 -24.58 3.42
CA ASN A 407 -13.08 -24.54 2.30
C ASN A 407 -12.56 -25.28 1.06
N ILE A 408 -11.52 -26.10 1.21
CA ILE A 408 -10.87 -26.76 0.09
C ILE A 408 -11.80 -27.78 -0.57
N GLN A 409 -11.76 -27.83 -1.89
CA GLN A 409 -12.60 -28.69 -2.75
C GLN A 409 -11.76 -29.56 -3.68
N GLN A 410 -10.49 -29.21 -3.91
CA GLN A 410 -9.60 -29.91 -4.85
C GLN A 410 -8.21 -30.12 -4.24
N LEU A 411 -7.67 -31.33 -4.43
CA LEU A 411 -6.37 -31.79 -3.93
C LEU A 411 -5.64 -32.58 -5.04
N ARG A 412 -4.29 -32.66 -5.02
CA ARG A 412 -3.47 -33.40 -6.01
C ARG A 412 -2.49 -34.37 -5.33
N LYS A 413 -1.78 -35.17 -6.15
CA LYS A 413 -1.01 -36.39 -5.85
C LYS A 413 0.07 -36.25 -4.75
N GLY A 414 0.37 -37.36 -4.05
CA GLY A 414 1.61 -37.56 -3.25
C GLY A 414 1.46 -37.72 -1.73
N LEU A 415 0.25 -37.66 -1.17
CA LEU A 415 0.01 -37.56 0.27
C LEU A 415 0.04 -38.92 0.98
N VAL A 416 0.58 -38.95 2.21
CA VAL A 416 0.53 -40.12 3.12
C VAL A 416 -0.60 -39.98 4.14
N MET A 417 -0.86 -38.76 4.60
CA MET A 417 -1.95 -38.43 5.50
C MET A 417 -2.67 -37.16 5.03
N LEU A 418 -3.99 -37.20 5.08
CA LEU A 418 -4.87 -36.09 4.73
C LEU A 418 -5.90 -35.86 5.85
N ASP A 419 -5.88 -34.66 6.44
CA ASP A 419 -6.88 -34.23 7.41
C ASP A 419 -7.70 -33.04 6.88
N LEU A 420 -8.99 -33.28 6.66
CA LEU A 420 -10.01 -32.31 6.27
C LEU A 420 -11.15 -32.25 7.30
N SER A 421 -10.87 -32.56 8.56
CA SER A 421 -11.88 -32.56 9.61
C SER A 421 -12.57 -31.20 9.77
N GLY A 422 -13.88 -31.22 10.04
CA GLY A 422 -14.72 -30.05 10.25
C GLY A 422 -15.07 -29.27 8.98
N CYS A 423 -14.77 -29.79 7.78
CA CYS A 423 -15.15 -29.18 6.50
C CYS A 423 -16.67 -29.32 6.23
N LYS A 424 -17.50 -28.53 6.92
CA LYS A 424 -18.98 -28.61 6.87
C LYS A 424 -19.62 -28.41 5.49
N SER A 425 -18.89 -27.84 4.53
CA SER A 425 -19.37 -27.61 3.16
C SER A 425 -18.93 -28.68 2.16
N LEU A 426 -18.07 -29.63 2.56
CA LEU A 426 -17.56 -30.69 1.71
C LEU A 426 -18.70 -31.68 1.39
N LYS A 427 -19.03 -31.83 0.11
CA LYS A 427 -20.12 -32.71 -0.37
C LYS A 427 -19.61 -34.03 -0.93
N SER A 428 -18.46 -33.99 -1.58
CA SER A 428 -17.79 -35.11 -2.23
C SER A 428 -16.30 -34.82 -2.30
N LEU A 429 -15.50 -35.88 -2.33
CA LEU A 429 -14.09 -35.79 -2.66
C LEU A 429 -13.88 -35.93 -4.18
N PRO A 430 -12.87 -35.25 -4.77
CA PRO A 430 -12.49 -35.45 -6.16
C PRO A 430 -12.11 -36.91 -6.44
N ALA A 431 -12.44 -37.41 -7.63
CA ALA A 431 -12.15 -38.80 -8.03
C ALA A 431 -10.64 -39.09 -8.01
N GLU A 432 -9.81 -38.08 -8.22
CA GLU A 432 -8.36 -38.18 -8.23
C GLU A 432 -7.76 -38.63 -6.88
N ILE A 433 -8.51 -38.51 -5.78
CA ILE A 433 -8.10 -39.01 -4.46
C ILE A 433 -8.03 -40.55 -4.43
N SER A 434 -8.80 -41.25 -5.27
CA SER A 434 -8.72 -42.71 -5.37
C SER A 434 -7.43 -43.24 -6.00
N ASN A 435 -6.64 -42.35 -6.63
CA ASN A 435 -5.37 -42.64 -7.28
C ASN A 435 -4.16 -42.33 -6.38
N LEU A 436 -4.38 -42.04 -5.09
CA LEU A 436 -3.31 -41.75 -4.12
C LEU A 436 -2.78 -43.06 -3.51
N GLU A 437 -1.88 -43.74 -4.22
CA GLU A 437 -1.30 -45.03 -3.78
C GLU A 437 -0.58 -44.96 -2.43
N SER A 438 -0.08 -43.79 -2.03
CA SER A 438 0.66 -43.58 -0.77
C SER A 438 -0.22 -43.22 0.43
N LEU A 439 -1.52 -42.94 0.22
CA LEU A 439 -2.41 -42.43 1.28
C LEU A 439 -2.81 -43.53 2.26
N LYS A 440 -2.40 -43.39 3.53
CA LYS A 440 -2.67 -44.36 4.60
C LYS A 440 -3.69 -43.87 5.62
N LYS A 441 -3.75 -42.56 5.87
CA LYS A 441 -4.60 -41.96 6.92
C LYS A 441 -5.48 -40.87 6.35
N LEU A 442 -6.79 -40.96 6.58
CA LEU A 442 -7.77 -40.00 6.07
C LEU A 442 -8.74 -39.59 7.18
N ASN A 443 -8.69 -38.31 7.55
CA ASN A 443 -9.59 -37.72 8.54
C ASN A 443 -10.63 -36.81 7.86
N LEU A 444 -11.90 -37.19 7.93
CA LEU A 444 -13.05 -36.48 7.37
C LEU A 444 -14.13 -36.21 8.43
N SER A 445 -13.78 -36.38 9.70
CA SER A 445 -14.62 -36.15 10.86
C SER A 445 -15.31 -34.79 10.83
N GLY A 446 -16.58 -34.71 11.20
CA GLY A 446 -17.39 -33.49 11.19
C GLY A 446 -17.75 -32.93 9.82
N CYS A 447 -17.48 -33.62 8.71
CA CYS A 447 -17.92 -33.25 7.36
C CYS A 447 -19.41 -33.58 7.13
N SER A 448 -20.29 -32.86 7.81
CA SER A 448 -21.75 -33.14 7.88
C SER A 448 -22.53 -33.22 6.55
N LYS A 449 -21.97 -32.76 5.42
CA LYS A 449 -22.60 -32.82 4.09
C LYS A 449 -21.99 -33.88 3.17
N LEU A 450 -20.95 -34.59 3.62
CA LEU A 450 -20.27 -35.61 2.86
C LEU A 450 -21.12 -36.88 2.85
N LYS A 451 -21.54 -37.30 1.65
CA LYS A 451 -22.42 -38.46 1.46
C LYS A 451 -21.75 -39.68 0.86
N ARG A 452 -20.73 -39.44 0.01
CA ARG A 452 -20.05 -40.49 -0.75
C ARG A 452 -18.57 -40.21 -0.80
N LEU A 453 -17.80 -41.28 -0.76
CA LEU A 453 -16.37 -41.29 -1.04
C LEU A 453 -16.15 -41.80 -2.48
N PRO A 454 -15.07 -41.39 -3.15
CA PRO A 454 -14.68 -41.99 -4.43
C PRO A 454 -14.35 -43.47 -4.22
N GLU A 455 -14.51 -44.27 -5.28
CA GLU A 455 -14.06 -45.65 -5.28
C GLU A 455 -12.53 -45.68 -5.23
N PHE A 456 -11.97 -45.92 -4.05
CA PHE A 456 -10.54 -46.12 -3.91
C PHE A 456 -10.14 -47.36 -4.69
N SER A 457 -9.14 -47.21 -5.56
CA SER A 457 -8.58 -48.36 -6.26
C SER A 457 -8.11 -49.37 -5.21
N SER A 458 -8.31 -50.66 -5.44
CA SER A 458 -7.94 -51.75 -4.52
C SER A 458 -6.43 -51.83 -4.19
N ALA A 459 -5.63 -50.90 -4.73
CA ALA A 459 -4.21 -50.70 -4.45
C ALA A 459 -3.94 -49.59 -3.41
N GLY A 460 -4.92 -48.74 -3.06
CA GLY A 460 -4.77 -47.71 -2.03
C GLY A 460 -5.16 -48.23 -0.65
N ASN A 461 -4.19 -48.67 0.15
CA ASN A 461 -4.44 -49.11 1.53
C ASN A 461 -4.64 -47.91 2.46
N ILE A 462 -5.87 -47.37 2.53
CA ILE A 462 -6.27 -46.53 3.66
C ILE A 462 -6.31 -47.44 4.89
N GLU A 463 -5.32 -47.29 5.76
CA GLU A 463 -5.19 -48.03 7.02
C GLU A 463 -6.18 -47.46 8.05
N GLU A 464 -6.25 -46.13 8.16
CA GLU A 464 -7.07 -45.43 9.17
C GLU A 464 -8.03 -44.42 8.49
N LEU A 465 -9.33 -44.57 8.75
CA LEU A 465 -10.39 -43.71 8.22
C LEU A 465 -11.30 -43.18 9.34
N TRP A 466 -11.29 -41.87 9.55
CA TRP A 466 -12.19 -41.20 10.50
C TRP A 466 -13.32 -40.47 9.76
N LEU A 467 -14.56 -40.85 10.07
CA LEU A 467 -15.80 -40.37 9.45
C LEU A 467 -16.84 -39.97 10.51
N ASP A 468 -16.40 -39.62 11.73
CA ASP A 468 -17.32 -39.24 12.80
C ASP A 468 -18.18 -38.02 12.40
N GLY A 469 -19.46 -38.03 12.76
CA GLY A 469 -20.38 -36.94 12.45
C GLY A 469 -20.52 -36.57 10.96
N THR A 470 -20.42 -37.55 10.05
CA THR A 470 -20.66 -37.38 8.60
C THR A 470 -22.07 -37.84 8.18
N ALA A 471 -22.39 -37.78 6.88
CA ALA A 471 -23.65 -38.27 6.31
C ALA A 471 -23.41 -39.41 5.30
N ILE A 472 -22.35 -40.20 5.54
CA ILE A 472 -21.84 -41.20 4.60
C ILE A 472 -22.84 -42.35 4.41
N GLU A 473 -23.09 -42.70 3.14
CA GLU A 473 -24.01 -43.78 2.75
C GLU A 473 -23.26 -45.05 2.30
N GLU A 474 -22.02 -44.90 1.79
CA GLU A 474 -21.19 -45.97 1.23
C GLU A 474 -19.73 -45.83 1.69
N LEU A 475 -19.09 -46.96 2.02
CA LEU A 475 -17.71 -47.06 2.50
C LEU A 475 -16.83 -47.76 1.46
N PRO A 476 -15.56 -47.37 1.30
CA PRO A 476 -14.67 -47.93 0.30
C PRO A 476 -14.09 -49.28 0.72
N PRO A 477 -13.71 -50.14 -0.24
CA PRO A 477 -13.19 -51.48 0.07
C PRO A 477 -11.80 -51.41 0.74
N SER A 478 -11.54 -52.35 1.67
CA SER A 478 -10.25 -52.55 2.35
C SER A 478 -9.77 -51.41 3.27
N ILE A 479 -10.29 -51.39 4.51
CA ILE A 479 -9.88 -50.50 5.61
C ILE A 479 -9.46 -51.35 6.81
N VAL A 480 -8.48 -50.91 7.62
CA VAL A 480 -8.06 -51.60 8.85
C VAL A 480 -8.75 -51.04 10.10
N GLU A 481 -8.80 -49.71 10.23
CA GLU A 481 -9.44 -49.00 11.34
C GLU A 481 -10.46 -47.99 10.82
N LEU A 482 -11.68 -48.08 11.31
CA LEU A 482 -12.80 -47.23 10.89
C LEU A 482 -13.48 -46.59 12.10
N ASP A 483 -13.55 -45.26 12.10
CA ASP A 483 -14.33 -44.51 13.09
C ASP A 483 -15.58 -43.88 12.47
N LEU A 484 -16.74 -44.30 12.99
CA LEU A 484 -18.08 -43.82 12.62
C LEU A 484 -18.81 -43.22 13.83
N GLU A 485 -18.10 -42.77 14.87
CA GLU A 485 -18.71 -42.18 16.06
C GLU A 485 -19.71 -41.05 15.73
N LYS A 486 -20.78 -40.91 16.51
CA LYS A 486 -21.76 -39.79 16.40
C LYS A 486 -22.44 -39.64 15.03
N ASN A 487 -22.43 -40.67 14.19
CA ASN A 487 -23.15 -40.63 12.92
C ASN A 487 -24.67 -40.77 13.13
N ASN A 488 -25.44 -40.26 12.16
CA ASN A 488 -26.90 -40.11 12.29
C ASN A 488 -27.70 -41.06 11.36
N PHE A 489 -27.08 -42.15 10.91
CA PHE A 489 -27.73 -43.16 10.07
C PHE A 489 -28.70 -44.04 10.87
N LYS A 490 -29.75 -44.54 10.20
CA LYS A 490 -30.71 -45.48 10.80
C LYS A 490 -30.22 -46.93 10.77
N SER A 491 -29.45 -47.27 9.75
CA SER A 491 -28.84 -48.57 9.50
C SER A 491 -27.41 -48.35 9.03
N MET A 492 -26.52 -49.29 9.34
CA MET A 492 -25.13 -49.26 8.85
C MET A 492 -25.08 -49.31 7.30
N PRO A 493 -24.07 -48.67 6.67
CA PRO A 493 -23.80 -48.85 5.24
C PRO A 493 -23.67 -50.33 4.86
N GLU A 494 -24.38 -50.79 3.82
CA GLU A 494 -24.34 -52.20 3.39
C GLU A 494 -22.93 -52.64 2.96
N SER A 495 -22.13 -51.70 2.45
CA SER A 495 -20.74 -51.92 2.03
C SER A 495 -19.80 -52.33 3.17
N ILE A 496 -20.20 -52.21 4.45
CA ILE A 496 -19.36 -52.62 5.59
C ILE A 496 -19.00 -54.11 5.55
N ILE A 497 -19.87 -54.95 4.95
CA ILE A 497 -19.65 -56.40 4.78
C ILE A 497 -18.41 -56.66 3.90
N GLN A 498 -18.07 -55.73 3.00
CA GLN A 498 -16.99 -55.87 2.04
C GLN A 498 -15.61 -55.51 2.63
N LEU A 499 -15.56 -55.04 3.88
CA LEU A 499 -14.32 -54.63 4.55
C LEU A 499 -13.60 -55.82 5.18
N SER A 500 -13.06 -56.71 4.35
CA SER A 500 -12.40 -57.95 4.79
C SER A 500 -11.16 -57.73 5.67
N ASN A 501 -10.56 -56.54 5.65
CA ASN A 501 -9.35 -56.22 6.43
C ASN A 501 -9.63 -55.45 7.73
N LEU A 502 -10.92 -55.18 8.03
CA LEU A 502 -11.31 -54.33 9.15
C LEU A 502 -11.09 -55.05 10.49
N LYS A 503 -10.27 -54.43 11.34
CA LYS A 503 -9.93 -54.92 12.68
C LYS A 503 -10.60 -54.10 13.79
N TYR A 504 -10.71 -52.79 13.60
CA TYR A 504 -11.27 -51.86 14.58
C TYR A 504 -12.43 -51.07 13.98
N LEU A 505 -13.56 -51.03 14.68
CA LEU A 505 -14.75 -50.29 14.29
C LEU A 505 -15.31 -49.49 15.46
N ASN A 506 -15.20 -48.16 15.46
CA ASN A 506 -15.89 -47.33 16.46
C ASN A 506 -17.25 -46.88 15.93
N ILE A 507 -18.34 -47.28 16.61
CA ILE A 507 -19.72 -46.85 16.32
C ILE A 507 -20.39 -46.19 17.52
N SER A 508 -19.60 -45.71 18.48
CA SER A 508 -20.10 -45.11 19.71
C SER A 508 -20.97 -43.88 19.41
N TYR A 509 -21.98 -43.63 20.25
CA TYR A 509 -22.85 -42.46 20.14
C TYR A 509 -23.63 -42.31 18.81
N CYS A 510 -23.84 -43.39 18.05
CA CYS A 510 -24.75 -43.43 16.90
C CYS A 510 -26.23 -43.56 17.35
N GLU A 511 -26.81 -42.49 17.89
CA GLU A 511 -28.11 -42.51 18.61
C GLU A 511 -29.33 -43.00 17.78
N ARG A 512 -29.25 -42.93 16.44
CA ARG A 512 -30.34 -43.35 15.54
C ARG A 512 -30.17 -44.75 14.95
N LEU A 513 -29.08 -45.44 15.26
CA LEU A 513 -28.79 -46.76 14.72
C LEU A 513 -29.75 -47.79 15.33
N GLN A 514 -30.65 -48.33 14.51
CA GLN A 514 -31.68 -49.29 14.93
C GLN A 514 -31.27 -50.74 14.70
N SER A 515 -30.38 -51.00 13.75
CA SER A 515 -29.93 -52.35 13.39
C SER A 515 -28.50 -52.34 12.85
N LEU A 516 -27.68 -53.28 13.33
CA LEU A 516 -26.39 -53.59 12.72
C LEU A 516 -26.61 -54.50 11.50
N SER A 517 -26.02 -54.13 10.36
CA SER A 517 -25.88 -55.06 9.23
C SER A 517 -24.90 -56.17 9.60
N LYS A 518 -24.80 -57.23 8.78
CA LYS A 518 -23.76 -58.25 8.98
C LYS A 518 -22.40 -57.56 8.97
N LEU A 519 -21.61 -57.76 10.02
CA LEU A 519 -20.26 -57.22 10.11
C LEU A 519 -19.25 -58.20 9.50
N PRO A 520 -18.08 -57.72 9.02
CA PRO A 520 -17.02 -58.60 8.53
C PRO A 520 -16.47 -59.48 9.66
N CYS A 521 -16.10 -60.71 9.32
CA CYS A 521 -15.71 -61.73 10.31
C CYS A 521 -14.36 -61.48 11.01
N ASN A 522 -13.58 -60.50 10.56
CA ASN A 522 -12.19 -60.28 10.99
C ASN A 522 -12.03 -59.16 12.04
N LEU A 523 -13.14 -58.68 12.60
CA LEU A 523 -13.14 -57.65 13.64
C LEU A 523 -12.52 -58.15 14.94
N GLU A 524 -11.54 -57.39 15.44
CA GLU A 524 -10.90 -57.62 16.73
C GLU A 524 -11.59 -56.79 17.83
N TRP A 525 -12.08 -55.58 17.50
CA TRP A 525 -12.71 -54.64 18.44
C TRP A 525 -13.85 -53.85 17.79
N ILE A 526 -14.95 -53.67 18.53
CA ILE A 526 -16.13 -52.84 18.19
C ILE A 526 -16.46 -51.93 19.37
#